data_AF-A0A9X4M2X9-F1
#
_entry.id   AF-A0A9X4M2X9-F1
#
_cell.length_a   1.000
_cell.length_b   1.000
_cell.length_c   1.000
_cell.angle_alpha   90.00
_cell.angle_beta   90.00
_cell.angle_gamma   90.00
#
_symmetry.space_group_name_H-M   'P 1'
#
loop_
_entity.id
_entity.type
_entity.pdbx_description
1 polymer ?
#
loop_
_entity_poly.entity_id
_entity_poly.type
_entity_poly.pdbx_seq_one_letter_code
_entity_poly.pdbx_strand_id
1 'polypeptide(L)'
;MAPEMSSVAAAPSADPMTWKPDEMAAGTLKFDPAAVEKLYGVLDRHVGELRELQERVQQLGRIKGLESLQSSKALQDKFNAKATGDTYYSAQRMLHDRIEIVTKMRDTIKETALKFHQSDQANADQLAKFFGGKE
;
A
#
# COMPACT_ATOMS: atom_id res chain seq x y z
N MET A 1 18.83 21.86 44.16
CA MET A 1 19.44 22.20 42.85
C MET A 1 19.17 21.01 41.94
N ALA A 2 18.05 21.06 41.20
CA ALA A 2 17.75 20.08 40.15
C ALA A 2 18.61 20.40 38.92
N PRO A 3 18.79 19.42 38.04
CA PRO A 3 18.12 19.59 36.75
C PRO A 3 17.30 18.38 36.34
N GLU A 4 16.15 18.70 35.79
CA GLU A 4 15.13 17.81 35.29
C GLU A 4 15.66 16.99 34.11
N MET A 5 15.59 15.67 34.23
CA MET A 5 15.65 14.76 33.09
C MET A 5 14.33 14.93 32.35
N SER A 6 14.35 15.84 31.38
CA SER A 6 13.27 16.10 30.44
C SER A 6 12.81 14.78 29.84
N SER A 7 11.60 14.37 30.24
CA SER A 7 10.82 13.35 29.57
C SER A 7 10.63 13.83 28.13
N VAL A 8 11.44 13.28 27.21
CA VAL A 8 11.18 13.41 25.78
C VAL A 8 9.87 12.66 25.55
N ALA A 9 8.78 13.42 25.62
CA ALA A 9 7.50 13.03 25.05
C ALA A 9 7.80 12.54 23.65
N ALA A 10 7.54 11.25 23.41
CA ALA A 10 7.44 10.73 22.07
C ALA A 10 6.47 11.66 21.35
N ALA A 11 6.99 12.44 20.40
CA ALA A 11 6.15 13.15 19.44
C ALA A 11 5.14 12.11 18.94
N PRO A 12 3.83 12.45 18.86
CA PRO A 12 2.89 11.55 18.22
C PRO A 12 3.47 11.28 16.84
N SER A 13 3.92 10.06 16.61
CA SER A 13 4.24 9.59 15.27
C SER A 13 2.99 9.90 14.49
N ALA A 14 3.03 10.92 13.63
CA ALA A 14 1.95 11.20 12.72
C ALA A 14 1.66 9.86 12.05
N ASP A 15 0.49 9.29 12.38
CA ASP A 15 0.04 8.04 11.81
C ASP A 15 0.30 8.14 10.31
N PRO A 16 1.10 7.26 9.71
CA PRO A 16 1.49 7.38 8.33
C PRO A 16 0.23 7.16 7.49
N MET A 17 -0.50 8.25 7.21
CA MET A 17 -1.71 8.31 6.42
C MET A 17 -2.70 7.19 6.80
N THR A 18 -3.55 7.39 7.82
CA THR A 18 -4.65 6.45 8.11
C THR A 18 -5.49 6.30 6.83
N TRP A 19 -5.25 5.21 6.10
CA TRP A 19 -5.96 4.88 4.89
C TRP A 19 -7.42 4.61 5.26
N LYS A 20 -8.32 5.46 4.80
CA LYS A 20 -9.76 5.36 5.05
C LYS A 20 -10.49 4.97 3.76
N PRO A 21 -10.52 3.66 3.42
CA PRO A 21 -11.14 3.20 2.17
C PRO A 21 -12.63 3.52 2.13
N ASP A 22 -13.29 3.53 3.29
CA ASP A 22 -14.74 3.76 3.39
C ASP A 22 -15.15 5.18 2.97
N GLU A 23 -14.36 6.20 3.33
CA GLU A 23 -14.62 7.60 2.96
C GLU A 23 -14.40 7.83 1.46
N MET A 24 -13.46 7.11 0.84
CA MET A 24 -13.23 7.18 -0.60
C MET A 24 -14.25 6.38 -1.40
N ALA A 25 -14.70 5.25 -0.87
CA ALA A 25 -15.78 4.47 -1.48
C ALA A 25 -17.12 5.23 -1.45
N ALA A 26 -17.33 6.10 -0.46
CA ALA A 26 -18.53 6.94 -0.32
C ALA A 26 -18.66 8.06 -1.39
N GLY A 27 -17.63 8.28 -2.23
CA GLY A 27 -17.70 9.23 -3.34
C GLY A 27 -17.69 10.70 -2.94
N THR A 28 -17.42 11.02 -1.67
CA THR A 28 -17.37 12.39 -1.14
C THR A 28 -16.12 13.15 -1.58
N LEU A 29 -15.09 12.44 -2.06
CA LEU A 29 -13.87 13.04 -2.58
C LEU A 29 -13.99 13.31 -4.07
N LYS A 30 -14.01 14.59 -4.46
CA LYS A 30 -13.89 14.99 -5.87
C LYS A 30 -12.43 14.87 -6.27
N PHE A 31 -12.16 14.01 -7.24
CA PHE A 31 -10.84 13.87 -7.81
C PHE A 31 -10.75 14.51 -9.19
N ASP A 32 -9.61 15.13 -9.48
CA ASP A 32 -9.23 15.45 -10.86
C ASP A 32 -8.90 14.13 -11.60
N PRO A 33 -9.58 13.81 -12.72
CA PRO A 33 -9.34 12.59 -13.48
C PRO A 33 -7.86 12.39 -13.84
N ALA A 34 -7.16 13.47 -14.21
CA ALA A 34 -5.75 13.40 -14.58
C ALA A 34 -4.85 13.08 -13.36
N ALA A 35 -5.23 13.54 -12.17
CA ALA A 35 -4.53 13.19 -10.94
C ALA A 35 -4.75 11.73 -10.54
N VAL A 36 -5.97 11.20 -10.75
CA VAL A 36 -6.31 9.80 -10.44
C VAL A 36 -5.57 8.83 -11.34
N GLU A 37 -5.52 9.10 -12.64
CA GLU A 37 -4.80 8.25 -13.59
C GLU A 37 -3.31 8.18 -13.23
N LYS A 38 -2.70 9.33 -12.91
CA LYS A 38 -1.32 9.39 -12.43
C LYS A 38 -1.11 8.63 -11.14
N LEU A 39 -2.00 8.81 -10.16
CA LEU A 39 -1.93 8.13 -8.87
C LEU A 39 -2.07 6.61 -9.04
N TYR A 40 -3.02 6.15 -9.85
CA TYR A 40 -3.18 4.74 -10.21
C TYR A 40 -1.89 4.19 -10.83
N GLY A 41 -1.31 4.88 -11.80
CA GLY A 41 -0.06 4.46 -12.44
C GLY A 41 1.13 4.38 -11.48
N VAL A 42 1.23 5.31 -10.52
CA VAL A 42 2.26 5.28 -9.47
C VAL A 42 2.06 4.08 -8.54
N LEU A 43 0.82 3.85 -8.09
CA LEU A 43 0.51 2.72 -7.21
C LEU A 43 0.72 1.39 -7.90
N ASP A 44 0.36 1.27 -9.18
CA ASP A 44 0.55 0.06 -9.96
C ASP A 44 2.04 -0.27 -10.16
N ARG A 45 2.85 0.74 -10.50
CA ARG A 45 4.31 0.60 -10.55
C ARG A 45 4.87 0.14 -9.20
N HIS A 46 4.41 0.76 -8.12
CA HIS A 46 4.90 0.43 -6.78
C HIS A 46 4.54 -1.00 -6.36
N VAL A 47 3.34 -1.50 -6.73
CA VAL A 47 2.98 -2.92 -6.55
C VAL A 47 3.93 -3.81 -7.34
N GLY A 48 4.28 -3.44 -8.58
CA GLY A 48 5.28 -4.16 -9.38
C GLY A 48 6.64 -4.25 -8.70
N GLU A 49 7.19 -3.11 -8.26
CA GLU A 49 8.47 -3.04 -7.56
C GLU A 49 8.49 -3.89 -6.28
N LEU A 50 7.41 -3.84 -5.49
CA LEU A 50 7.28 -4.65 -4.27
C LEU A 50 7.23 -6.15 -4.57
N ARG A 51 6.57 -6.57 -5.66
CA ARG A 51 6.54 -7.98 -6.10
C ARG A 51 7.92 -8.45 -6.55
N GLU A 52 8.63 -7.65 -7.33
CA GLU A 52 10.02 -7.98 -7.71
C GLU A 52 10.92 -8.14 -6.47
N LEU A 53 10.76 -7.26 -5.48
CA LEU A 53 11.51 -7.37 -4.23
C LEU A 53 11.12 -8.63 -3.44
N GLN A 54 9.83 -9.01 -3.44
CA GLN A 54 9.36 -10.24 -2.82
C GLN A 54 10.00 -11.48 -3.46
N GLU A 55 10.11 -11.53 -4.80
CA GLU A 55 10.79 -12.60 -5.51
C GLU A 55 12.28 -12.69 -5.13
N ARG A 56 12.97 -11.56 -5.03
CA ARG A 56 14.38 -11.50 -4.59
C ARG A 56 14.54 -12.01 -3.15
N VAL A 57 13.62 -11.66 -2.25
CA VAL A 57 13.64 -12.16 -0.87
C VAL A 57 13.48 -13.68 -0.81
N GLN A 58 12.65 -14.27 -1.68
CA GLN A 58 12.56 -15.74 -1.76
C GLN A 58 13.87 -16.40 -2.18
N GLN A 59 14.70 -15.73 -2.97
CA GLN A 59 16.03 -16.24 -3.34
C GLN A 59 16.98 -16.25 -2.13
N LEU A 60 16.83 -15.31 -1.19
CA LEU A 60 17.62 -15.28 0.05
C LEU A 60 17.30 -16.47 0.97
N GLY A 61 16.11 -17.06 0.88
CA GLY A 61 15.78 -18.32 1.57
C GLY A 61 16.55 -19.55 1.06
N ARG A 62 17.34 -19.41 -0.01
CA ARG A 62 18.08 -20.49 -0.67
C ARG A 62 19.61 -20.33 -0.57
N ILE A 63 20.11 -19.56 0.40
CA ILE A 63 21.58 -19.43 0.60
C ILE A 63 22.16 -20.83 0.85
N LYS A 64 23.09 -21.27 -0.01
CA LYS A 64 23.84 -22.54 0.08
C LYS A 64 25.33 -22.24 0.28
N GLY A 65 26.11 -23.24 0.71
CA GLY A 65 27.57 -23.12 0.83
C GLY A 65 28.10 -22.69 2.20
N LEU A 66 27.22 -22.61 3.21
CA LEU A 66 27.58 -22.32 4.61
C LEU A 66 27.64 -23.59 5.49
N GLU A 67 27.80 -24.76 4.87
CA GLU A 67 27.54 -26.05 5.53
C GLU A 67 28.76 -26.61 6.29
N SER A 68 29.95 -26.02 6.11
CA SER A 68 31.21 -26.59 6.62
C SER A 68 31.43 -26.40 8.12
N LEU A 69 30.73 -25.47 8.77
CA LEU A 69 30.89 -25.13 10.19
C LEU A 69 29.53 -24.95 10.88
N GLN A 70 29.40 -25.36 12.14
CA GLN A 70 28.15 -25.20 12.90
C GLN A 70 27.70 -23.74 13.04
N SER A 71 28.64 -22.81 13.18
CA SER A 71 28.36 -21.37 13.22
C SER A 71 27.76 -20.86 11.91
N SER A 72 28.26 -21.36 10.78
CA SER A 72 27.78 -21.01 9.44
C SER A 72 26.37 -21.54 9.19
N LYS A 73 26.04 -22.73 9.69
CA LYS A 73 24.67 -23.27 9.70
C LYS A 73 23.71 -22.43 10.53
N ALA A 74 24.10 -22.06 11.75
CA ALA A 74 23.29 -21.19 12.61
C ALA A 74 23.03 -19.80 11.98
N LEU A 75 23.98 -19.28 11.20
CA LEU A 75 23.82 -18.04 10.46
C LEU A 75 22.85 -18.22 9.27
N GLN A 76 23.00 -19.30 8.52
CA GLN A 76 22.08 -19.67 7.44
C GLN A 76 20.62 -19.77 7.93
N ASP A 77 20.39 -20.43 9.07
CA ASP A 77 19.07 -20.56 9.68
C ASP A 77 18.48 -19.20 10.07
N LYS A 78 19.29 -18.31 10.65
CA LYS A 78 18.86 -16.94 11.00
C LYS A 78 18.52 -16.09 9.78
N PHE A 79 19.30 -16.19 8.70
CA PHE A 79 19.02 -15.49 7.45
C PHE A 79 17.75 -16.02 6.80
N ASN A 80 17.56 -17.33 6.75
CA ASN A 80 16.33 -17.95 6.24
C ASN A 80 15.11 -17.53 7.06
N ALA A 81 15.20 -17.56 8.39
CA ALA A 81 14.11 -17.13 9.27
C ALA A 81 13.74 -15.65 9.07
N LYS A 82 14.73 -14.77 8.88
CA LYS A 82 14.48 -13.33 8.60
C LYS A 82 13.97 -13.08 7.18
N ALA A 83 14.39 -13.87 6.19
CA ALA A 83 13.98 -13.68 4.81
C ALA A 83 12.59 -14.24 4.55
N THR A 84 12.39 -15.54 4.81
CA THR A 84 11.22 -16.33 4.39
C THR A 84 10.52 -17.03 5.55
N GLY A 85 10.94 -16.80 6.80
CA GLY A 85 10.30 -17.42 7.96
C GLY A 85 8.86 -16.95 8.17
N ASP A 86 8.10 -17.73 8.94
CA ASP A 86 6.70 -17.42 9.27
C ASP A 86 6.56 -16.44 10.45
N THR A 87 7.53 -15.54 10.61
CA THR A 87 7.48 -14.50 11.64
C THR A 87 6.86 -13.24 11.06
N TYR A 88 6.15 -12.48 11.88
CA TYR A 88 5.61 -11.17 11.49
C TYR A 88 6.68 -10.21 10.94
N TYR A 89 7.93 -10.36 11.41
CA TYR A 89 9.07 -9.54 11.01
C TYR A 89 9.89 -10.14 9.86
N SER A 90 9.41 -11.22 9.22
CA SER A 90 10.10 -11.72 8.03
C SER A 90 9.90 -10.75 6.87
N ALA A 91 10.94 -10.58 6.07
CA ALA A 91 10.89 -9.71 4.91
C ALA A 91 9.77 -10.15 3.94
N GLN A 92 9.57 -11.46 3.78
CA GLN A 92 8.48 -12.00 2.97
C GLN A 92 7.10 -11.60 3.49
N ARG A 93 6.86 -11.68 4.81
CA ARG A 93 5.57 -11.31 5.39
C ARG A 93 5.31 -9.82 5.29
N MET A 94 6.30 -9.00 5.64
CA MET A 94 6.19 -7.55 5.55
C MET A 94 5.92 -7.07 4.12
N LEU A 95 6.60 -7.67 3.12
CA LEU A 95 6.37 -7.35 1.71
C LEU A 95 4.98 -7.80 1.27
N HIS A 96 4.53 -8.99 1.67
CA HIS A 96 3.18 -9.46 1.38
C HIS A 96 2.12 -8.47 1.90
N ASP A 97 2.19 -8.09 3.17
CA ASP A 97 1.21 -7.20 3.81
C ASP A 97 1.23 -5.82 3.15
N ARG A 98 2.42 -5.32 2.78
CA ARG A 98 2.56 -4.05 2.07
C ARG A 98 1.97 -4.11 0.65
N ILE A 99 2.23 -5.19 -0.09
CA ILE A 99 1.63 -5.42 -1.41
C ILE A 99 0.11 -5.44 -1.30
N GLU A 100 -0.44 -6.12 -0.29
CA GLU A 100 -1.89 -6.19 -0.09
C GLU A 100 -2.49 -4.80 0.16
N ILE A 101 -1.88 -4.01 1.05
CA ILE A 101 -2.34 -2.65 1.34
C ILE A 101 -2.30 -1.79 0.08
N VAL A 102 -1.17 -1.72 -0.62
CA VAL A 102 -1.03 -0.86 -1.81
C VAL A 102 -1.93 -1.33 -2.96
N THR A 103 -2.15 -2.64 -3.09
CA THR A 103 -3.11 -3.21 -4.06
C THR A 103 -4.53 -2.75 -3.73
N LYS A 104 -4.96 -2.86 -2.47
CA LYS A 104 -6.28 -2.34 -2.04
C LYS A 104 -6.39 -0.85 -2.34
N MET A 105 -5.32 -0.09 -2.11
CA MET A 105 -5.32 1.34 -2.41
C MET A 105 -5.58 1.63 -3.88
N ARG A 106 -4.81 0.98 -4.75
CA ARG A 106 -4.92 1.09 -6.20
C ARG A 106 -6.33 0.73 -6.68
N ASP A 107 -6.89 -0.37 -6.16
CA ASP A 107 -8.17 -0.90 -6.61
C ASP A 107 -9.34 -0.02 -6.13
N THR A 108 -9.30 0.50 -4.88
CA THR A 108 -10.29 1.47 -4.39
C THR A 108 -10.28 2.76 -5.22
N ILE A 109 -9.10 3.29 -5.54
CA ILE A 109 -9.00 4.50 -6.37
C ILE A 109 -9.61 4.27 -7.75
N LYS A 110 -9.33 3.13 -8.37
CA LYS A 110 -9.91 2.75 -9.67
C LYS A 110 -11.44 2.65 -9.59
N GLU A 111 -11.96 2.03 -8.54
CA GLU A 111 -13.40 1.87 -8.34
C GLU A 111 -14.11 3.20 -8.10
N THR A 112 -13.57 4.05 -7.22
CA THR A 112 -14.12 5.39 -6.95
C THR A 112 -14.12 6.26 -8.21
N ALA A 113 -13.07 6.20 -9.03
CA ALA A 113 -13.00 6.93 -10.30
C ALA A 113 -14.11 6.51 -11.26
N LEU A 114 -14.34 5.19 -11.39
CA LEU A 114 -15.39 4.64 -12.25
C LEU A 114 -16.79 5.05 -11.77
N LYS A 115 -17.04 4.97 -10.45
CA LYS A 115 -18.30 5.42 -9.84
C LYS A 115 -18.53 6.92 -10.05
N PHE A 116 -17.49 7.74 -9.94
CA PHE A 116 -17.59 9.17 -10.17
C PHE A 116 -17.98 9.48 -11.63
N HIS A 117 -17.32 8.86 -12.61
CA HIS A 117 -17.66 9.04 -14.03
C HIS A 117 -19.10 8.64 -14.34
N GLN A 118 -19.58 7.53 -13.80
CA GLN A 118 -20.97 7.09 -13.98
C GLN A 118 -21.97 8.06 -13.36
N SER A 119 -21.67 8.58 -12.17
CA SER A 119 -22.50 9.58 -11.49
C SER A 119 -22.55 10.91 -12.24
N ASP A 120 -21.42 11.38 -12.75
CA ASP A 120 -21.33 12.61 -13.53
C ASP A 120 -22.12 12.51 -14.84
N GLN A 121 -21.96 11.39 -15.57
CA GLN A 121 -22.73 11.14 -16.79
C GLN A 121 -24.24 11.05 -16.52
N ALA A 122 -24.65 10.36 -15.45
CA ALA A 122 -26.07 10.26 -15.07
C ALA A 122 -26.66 11.63 -14.71
N ASN A 123 -25.91 12.48 -14.00
CA ASN A 123 -26.32 13.84 -13.68
C ASN A 123 -26.40 14.72 -14.93
N ALA A 124 -25.42 14.62 -15.84
CA ALA A 124 -25.42 15.34 -17.10
C ALA A 124 -26.61 14.95 -17.98
N ASP A 125 -26.93 13.66 -18.08
CA ASP A 125 -28.09 13.14 -18.80
C ASP A 125 -29.42 13.63 -18.19
N GLN A 126 -29.53 13.67 -16.86
CA GLN A 126 -30.71 14.20 -16.17
C GLN A 126 -30.87 15.70 -16.42
N LEU A 127 -29.80 16.47 -16.34
CA LEU A 127 -29.82 17.91 -16.64
C LEU A 127 -30.17 18.15 -18.11
N ALA A 128 -29.58 17.40 -19.05
CA ALA A 128 -29.89 17.49 -20.47
C ALA A 128 -31.36 17.18 -20.76
N LYS A 129 -31.95 16.18 -20.10
CA LYS A 129 -33.40 15.88 -20.18
C LYS A 129 -34.26 16.99 -19.58
N PHE A 130 -33.82 17.61 -18.48
CA PHE A 130 -34.57 18.68 -17.81
C PHE A 130 -34.54 19.99 -18.61
N PHE A 131 -33.42 20.33 -19.25
CA PHE A 131 -33.27 21.56 -20.04
C PHE A 131 -33.63 21.38 -21.53
N GLY A 132 -33.50 20.17 -22.09
CA GLY A 132 -33.84 19.85 -23.48
C GLY A 132 -35.30 19.45 -23.72
N GLY A 133 -36.12 19.35 -22.67
CA GLY A 133 -37.55 19.03 -22.75
C GLY A 133 -38.49 20.24 -22.84
N LYS A 134 -37.96 21.45 -23.12
CA LYS A 134 -38.74 22.67 -23.37
C LYS A 134 -38.55 23.14 -24.81
N GLU A 135 -39.14 22.43 -25.77
CA GLU A 135 -39.54 22.96 -27.07
C GLU A 135 -40.92 22.41 -27.44
#